data_AF-A0A1L5NQ73-F1
#
_entry.id   AF-A0A1L5NQ73-F1
#
_cell.length_a   1.000
_cell.length_b   1.000
_cell.length_c   1.000
_cell.angle_alpha   90.00
_cell.angle_beta   90.00
_cell.angle_gamma   90.00
#
_symmetry.space_group_name_H-M   'P 1'
#
loop_
_entity.id
_entity.type
_entity.pdbx_description
1 polymer ?
#
loop_
_entity_poly.entity_id
_entity_poly.type
_entity_poly.pdbx_seq_one_letter_code
_entity_poly.pdbx_strand_id
1 'polypeptide(L)'
;MSKSEFRGSAFYQALDSARASRKLNWKQVAEESGVSASTLTRMAQGKRPDVDSLTALVRWAGLSADAFVRDPSEMNYAAEPLTQITAVLQADPSLPDDGRDAMIDMITAAYTRLRKNSDRK
;
A
#
# COMPACT_ATOMS: atom_id res chain seq x y z
N MET A 1 -4.62 0.55 -26.07
CA MET A 1 -4.29 -0.23 -24.85
C MET A 1 -3.23 0.55 -24.10
N SER A 2 -3.54 1.11 -22.93
CA SER A 2 -2.51 1.74 -22.11
C SER A 2 -1.57 0.63 -21.62
N LYS A 3 -0.26 0.83 -21.80
CA LYS A 3 0.75 -0.10 -21.29
C LYS A 3 0.72 0.03 -19.77
N SER A 4 0.24 -0.99 -19.06
CA SER A 4 0.16 -0.97 -17.61
C SER A 4 1.58 -0.84 -17.03
N GLU A 5 1.92 0.35 -16.56
CA GLU A 5 3.27 0.63 -16.07
C GLU A 5 3.37 0.28 -14.59
N PHE A 6 4.41 -0.47 -14.21
CA PHE A 6 4.66 -0.81 -12.82
C PHE A 6 4.90 0.46 -11.97
N ARG A 7 4.03 0.65 -10.97
CA ARG A 7 3.99 1.77 -10.03
C ARG A 7 4.96 1.55 -8.86
N GLY A 8 6.26 1.58 -9.16
CA GLY A 8 7.32 1.23 -8.21
C GLY A 8 7.37 2.07 -6.92
N SER A 9 7.07 3.37 -6.98
CA SER A 9 7.00 4.23 -5.80
C SER A 9 5.86 3.83 -4.85
N ALA A 10 4.67 3.55 -5.40
CA ALA A 10 3.53 3.08 -4.63
C ALA A 10 3.81 1.71 -3.99
N PHE A 11 4.47 0.81 -4.73
CA PHE A 11 4.90 -0.48 -4.18
C PHE A 11 5.88 -0.32 -3.02
N TYR A 12 6.90 0.54 -3.18
CA TYR A 12 7.87 0.80 -2.12
C TYR A 12 7.23 1.41 -0.86
N GLN A 13 6.27 2.33 -1.00
CA GLN A 13 5.54 2.89 0.14
C GLN A 13 4.67 1.86 0.86
N ALA A 14 4.01 0.96 0.12
CA ALA A 14 3.26 -0.14 0.72
C ALA A 14 4.19 -1.10 1.47
N LEU A 15 5.36 -1.39 0.90
CA LEU A 15 6.39 -2.21 1.54
C LEU A 15 6.93 -1.55 2.81
N ASP A 16 7.17 -0.24 2.78
CA ASP A 16 7.63 0.54 3.93
C ASP A 16 6.59 0.54 5.07
N SER A 17 5.30 0.59 4.73
CA SER A 17 4.20 0.48 5.69
C SER A 17 4.18 -0.90 6.37
N ALA A 18 4.37 -1.98 5.60
CA ALA A 18 4.49 -3.35 6.14
C ALA A 18 5.74 -3.53 7.00
N ARG A 19 6.87 -2.89 6.63
CA ARG A 19 8.09 -2.85 7.44
C ARG A 19 7.85 -2.12 8.76
N ALA A 20 7.22 -0.96 8.72
CA ALA A 20 6.98 -0.12 9.88
C ALA A 20 6.00 -0.78 10.88
N SER A 21 4.94 -1.43 10.38
CA SER A 21 3.98 -2.14 11.25
C SER A 21 4.63 -3.30 12.02
N ARG A 22 5.64 -3.95 11.43
CA ARG A 22 6.46 -4.99 12.07
C ARG A 22 7.65 -4.44 12.87
N LYS A 23 7.85 -3.12 12.90
CA LYS A 23 8.97 -2.44 13.58
C LYS A 23 10.36 -2.91 13.10
N LEU A 24 10.49 -3.22 11.81
CA LEU A 24 11.71 -3.75 11.21
C LEU A 24 12.55 -2.65 10.55
N ASN A 25 13.86 -2.86 10.46
CA ASN A 25 14.74 -2.09 9.57
C ASN A 25 14.90 -2.82 8.21
N TRP A 26 15.45 -2.13 7.20
CA TRP A 26 15.58 -2.69 5.85
C TRP A 26 16.52 -3.90 5.75
N LYS A 27 17.47 -4.05 6.67
CA LYS A 27 18.33 -5.24 6.73
C LYS A 27 17.51 -6.46 7.15
N GLN A 28 16.63 -6.31 8.14
CA GLN A 28 15.74 -7.39 8.58
C GLN A 28 14.71 -7.74 7.49
N VAL A 29 14.20 -6.76 6.74
CA VAL A 29 13.33 -7.03 5.59
C VAL A 29 14.05 -7.90 4.55
N ALA A 30 15.31 -7.58 4.22
CA ALA A 30 16.11 -8.38 3.30
C ALA A 30 16.26 -9.84 3.77
N GLU A 31 16.54 -10.04 5.05
CA GLU A 31 16.68 -11.36 5.67
C GLU A 31 15.35 -12.14 5.65
N GLU A 32 14.24 -11.52 6.04
CA GLU A 32 12.93 -12.18 6.09
C GLU A 32 12.32 -12.44 4.71
N SER A 33 12.51 -11.53 3.75
CA SER A 33 11.95 -11.68 2.40
C SER A 33 12.85 -12.49 1.48
N GLY A 34 14.09 -12.80 1.87
CA GLY A 34 15.08 -13.47 1.02
C GLY A 34 15.60 -12.62 -0.14
N VAL A 35 15.41 -11.29 -0.09
CA VAL A 35 15.85 -10.35 -1.14
C VAL A 35 17.09 -9.60 -0.66
N SER A 36 18.03 -9.31 -1.56
CA SER A 36 19.26 -8.60 -1.18
C SER A 36 19.00 -7.17 -0.68
N ALA A 37 19.79 -6.71 0.29
CA ALA A 37 19.74 -5.31 0.74
C ALA A 37 20.04 -4.30 -0.38
N SER A 38 20.84 -4.70 -1.38
CA SER A 38 21.14 -3.90 -2.57
C SER A 38 19.89 -3.70 -3.44
N THR A 39 19.09 -4.75 -3.61
CA THR A 39 17.79 -4.67 -4.31
C THR A 39 16.87 -3.66 -3.62
N LEU A 40 16.75 -3.72 -2.29
CA LEU A 40 15.92 -2.80 -1.51
C LEU A 40 16.41 -1.34 -1.63
N THR A 41 17.74 -1.14 -1.57
CA THR A 41 18.36 0.19 -1.76
C THR A 41 18.05 0.76 -3.13
N ARG A 42 18.19 -0.06 -4.18
CA ARG A 42 17.86 0.33 -5.56
C ARG A 42 16.38 0.66 -5.71
N MET A 43 15.50 -0.08 -5.05
CA MET A 43 14.07 0.22 -5.04
C MET A 43 13.76 1.56 -4.36
N ALA A 44 14.44 1.88 -3.25
CA ALA A 44 14.33 3.18 -2.60
C ALA A 44 14.76 4.33 -3.54
N GLN A 45 15.67 4.06 -4.48
CA GLN A 45 16.11 4.97 -5.54
C GLN A 45 15.19 4.96 -6.78
N GLY A 46 14.03 4.29 -6.71
CA GLY A 46 13.05 4.23 -7.78
C GLY A 46 13.34 3.20 -8.88
N LYS A 47 14.34 2.32 -8.71
CA LYS A 47 14.59 1.22 -9.65
C LYS A 47 13.57 0.10 -9.45
N ARG A 48 13.18 -0.54 -10.55
CA ARG A 48 12.25 -1.67 -10.51
C ARG A 48 12.94 -2.93 -9.98
N PRO A 49 12.27 -3.72 -9.13
CA PRO A 49 12.70 -5.08 -8.83
C PRO A 49 12.52 -5.97 -10.06
N ASP A 50 13.28 -7.07 -10.10
CA ASP A 50 12.96 -8.20 -10.98
C ASP A 50 11.73 -8.96 -10.48
N VAL A 51 11.26 -9.93 -11.27
CA VAL A 51 10.04 -10.68 -11.00
C VAL A 51 10.14 -11.51 -9.71
N ASP A 52 11.31 -12.09 -9.44
CA ASP A 52 11.53 -12.92 -8.26
C ASP A 52 11.52 -12.08 -6.98
N SER A 53 12.23 -10.94 -7.00
CA SER A 53 12.24 -9.98 -5.90
C SER A 53 10.86 -9.39 -5.65
N LEU A 54 10.11 -9.06 -6.71
CA LEU A 54 8.73 -8.59 -6.58
C LEU A 54 7.85 -9.65 -5.91
N THR A 55 7.92 -10.90 -6.37
CA THR A 55 7.12 -12.00 -5.84
C THR A 55 7.44 -12.27 -4.37
N ALA A 56 8.73 -12.28 -4.01
CA ALA A 56 9.18 -12.48 -2.64
C ALA A 56 8.67 -11.36 -1.71
N LEU A 57 8.79 -10.10 -2.13
CA LEU A 57 8.37 -8.95 -1.33
C LEU A 57 6.85 -8.83 -1.20
N VAL A 58 6.10 -9.11 -2.27
CA VAL A 58 4.62 -9.14 -2.25
C VAL A 58 4.12 -10.19 -1.27
N ARG A 59 4.72 -11.40 -1.30
CA ARG A 59 4.39 -12.47 -0.34
C ARG A 59 4.76 -12.07 1.09
N TRP A 60 5.96 -11.55 1.30
CA TRP A 60 6.41 -11.12 2.62
C TRP A 60 5.51 -10.03 3.21
N ALA A 61 5.08 -9.06 2.40
CA ALA A 61 4.23 -7.95 2.84
C ALA A 61 2.74 -8.30 2.93
N GLY A 62 2.30 -9.47 2.44
CA GLY A 62 0.88 -9.82 2.36
C GLY A 62 0.09 -8.95 1.36
N LEU A 63 0.76 -8.48 0.31
CA LEU A 63 0.18 -7.61 -0.72
C LEU A 63 -0.26 -8.41 -1.96
N SER A 64 -0.93 -7.74 -2.89
CA SER A 64 -1.15 -8.25 -4.25
C SER A 64 -0.36 -7.41 -5.26
N ALA A 65 0.38 -8.07 -6.15
CA ALA A 65 1.15 -7.39 -7.21
C ALA A 65 0.23 -6.61 -8.16
N ASP A 66 -1.00 -7.08 -8.36
CA ASP A 66 -1.99 -6.46 -9.26
C ASP A 66 -2.28 -5.00 -8.90
N ALA A 67 -2.18 -4.65 -7.61
CA ALA A 67 -2.37 -3.28 -7.13
C ALA A 67 -1.32 -2.28 -7.63
N PHE A 68 -0.18 -2.78 -8.12
CA PHE A 68 0.96 -1.97 -8.54
C PHE A 68 1.29 -2.10 -10.03
N VAL A 69 0.71 -3.09 -10.72
CA VAL A 69 0.93 -3.30 -12.16
C VAL A 69 -0.21 -2.73 -12.99
N ARG A 70 -1.45 -2.78 -12.50
CA ARG A 70 -2.63 -2.27 -13.23
C ARG A 70 -2.77 -0.75 -13.12
N ASP A 71 -3.37 -0.16 -14.14
CA ASP A 71 -3.82 1.22 -14.07
C ASP A 71 -4.88 1.35 -12.97
N PRO A 72 -4.77 2.30 -12.04
CA PRO A 72 -5.78 2.51 -11.00
C PRO A 72 -7.18 2.77 -11.54
N SER A 73 -7.31 3.36 -12.74
CA SER A 73 -8.60 3.60 -13.39
C SER A 73 -9.26 2.31 -13.88
N GLU A 74 -8.48 1.25 -14.10
CA GLU A 74 -8.93 -0.08 -14.52
C GLU A 74 -9.13 -1.03 -13.32
N MET A 75 -8.83 -0.57 -12.09
CA MET A 75 -9.07 -1.36 -10.88
C MET A 75 -10.56 -1.35 -10.56
N ASN A 76 -11.25 -2.42 -10.94
CA ASN A 76 -12.60 -2.70 -10.49
C ASN A 76 -12.60 -3.12 -9.02
N TYR A 77 -12.66 -2.14 -8.14
CA TYR A 77 -12.87 -2.36 -6.72
C TYR A 77 -14.29 -2.87 -6.46
N ALA A 78 -14.44 -3.86 -5.58
CA ALA A 78 -15.76 -4.37 -5.19
C ALA A 78 -16.61 -3.32 -4.45
N ALA A 79 -15.97 -2.32 -3.85
CA ALA A 79 -16.61 -1.17 -3.20
C ALA A 79 -15.73 0.08 -3.36
N GLU A 80 -16.29 1.28 -3.20
CA GLU A 80 -15.53 2.54 -3.22
C GLU A 80 -14.33 2.51 -2.24
N PRO A 81 -13.18 3.14 -2.54
CA PRO A 81 -11.97 3.05 -1.71
C PRO A 81 -12.18 3.47 -0.25
N LEU A 82 -12.95 4.53 0.00
CA LEU A 82 -13.24 4.98 1.37
C LEU A 82 -14.05 3.92 2.15
N THR A 83 -14.96 3.22 1.49
CA THR A 83 -15.72 2.11 2.09
C THR A 83 -14.81 0.96 2.47
N GLN A 84 -13.81 0.62 1.65
CA GLN A 84 -12.84 -0.42 1.99
C GLN A 84 -11.98 -0.03 3.19
N ILE A 85 -11.48 1.20 3.22
CA ILE A 85 -10.65 1.72 4.33
C ILE A 85 -11.44 1.66 5.65
N THR A 86 -12.67 2.17 5.65
CA THR A 86 -13.52 2.18 6.85
C THR A 86 -13.93 0.77 7.29
N ALA A 87 -14.19 -0.15 6.34
CA ALA A 87 -14.45 -1.55 6.65
C ALA A 87 -13.26 -2.25 7.32
N VAL A 88 -12.03 -1.95 6.89
CA VAL A 88 -10.81 -2.49 7.53
C VAL A 88 -10.69 -1.98 8.97
N LEU A 89 -10.92 -0.68 9.22
CA LEU A 89 -10.89 -0.12 10.57
C LEU A 89 -11.98 -0.71 11.47
N GLN A 90 -13.17 -0.95 10.91
CA GLN A 90 -14.28 -1.62 11.62
C GLN A 90 -13.97 -3.08 11.97
N ALA A 91 -13.23 -3.78 11.13
CA ALA A 91 -12.85 -5.16 11.36
C ALA A 91 -11.63 -5.34 12.29
N ASP A 92 -10.95 -4.26 12.70
CA ASP A 92 -9.76 -4.32 13.54
C ASP A 92 -10.12 -4.43 15.04
N PRO A 93 -9.92 -5.60 15.68
CA PRO A 93 -10.26 -5.80 17.08
C PRO A 93 -9.24 -5.15 18.03
N SER A 94 -8.09 -4.68 17.53
CA SER A 94 -7.07 -4.05 18.35
C SER A 94 -7.37 -2.58 18.67
N LEU A 95 -8.31 -1.97 17.95
CA LEU A 95 -8.76 -0.60 18.17
C LEU A 95 -9.92 -0.57 19.18
N PRO A 96 -9.83 0.23 20.26
CA PRO A 96 -10.98 0.52 21.10
C PRO A 96 -12.02 1.32 20.31
N ASP A 97 -13.29 1.20 20.69
CA ASP A 97 -14.42 1.74 19.92
C ASP A 97 -14.31 3.25 19.70
N ASP A 98 -13.90 4.01 20.73
CA ASP A 98 -13.70 5.46 20.65
C ASP A 98 -12.58 5.86 19.68
N GLY A 99 -11.44 5.15 19.72
CA GLY A 99 -10.32 5.35 18.81
C GLY A 99 -10.69 5.00 17.37
N ARG A 100 -11.46 3.93 17.19
CA ARG A 100 -11.94 3.50 15.88
C ARG A 100 -12.84 4.55 15.24
N ASP A 101 -13.84 5.05 15.97
CA ASP A 101 -14.76 6.08 15.49
C ASP A 101 -14.02 7.36 15.14
N ALA A 102 -13.10 7.81 16.00
CA ALA A 102 -12.28 8.99 15.74
C ALA A 102 -11.43 8.86 14.46
N MET A 103 -10.85 7.68 14.20
CA MET A 103 -10.09 7.43 12.97
C MET A 103 -10.98 7.45 11.73
N ILE A 104 -12.16 6.83 11.80
CA ILE A 104 -13.13 6.79 10.70
C ILE A 104 -13.61 8.20 10.36
N ASP A 105 -13.93 9.02 11.37
CA ASP A 105 -14.34 10.41 11.17
C ASP A 105 -13.24 11.24 10.52
N MET A 106 -12.01 11.14 11.04
CA MET A 106 -10.85 11.86 10.52
C MET A 106 -10.58 11.50 9.05
N ILE A 107 -10.55 10.21 8.71
CA ILE A 107 -10.22 9.77 7.35
C ILE A 107 -11.33 10.11 6.36
N THR A 108 -12.59 10.00 6.79
CA THR A 108 -13.77 10.37 5.99
C THR A 108 -13.75 11.86 5.67
N ALA A 109 -13.55 12.71 6.69
CA ALA A 109 -13.49 14.17 6.51
C ALA A 109 -12.37 14.58 5.56
N ALA A 110 -11.17 14.02 5.73
CA ALA A 110 -10.02 14.29 4.87
C ALA A 110 -10.27 13.83 3.42
N TYR A 111 -10.76 12.60 3.23
CA TYR A 111 -10.99 12.01 1.91
C TYR A 111 -12.06 12.80 1.12
N THR A 112 -13.19 13.11 1.76
CA THR A 112 -14.27 13.87 1.10
C THR A 112 -13.82 15.27 0.70
N ARG A 113 -13.05 15.96 1.56
CA ARG A 113 -12.55 17.32 1.25
C ARG A 113 -11.59 17.31 0.07
N LEU A 114 -10.65 16.36 0.04
CA LEU A 114 -9.64 16.29 -1.01
C LEU A 114 -10.24 15.86 -2.36
N ARG A 115 -11.20 14.93 -2.36
CA ARG A 115 -11.87 14.48 -3.59
C ARG A 115 -12.72 15.59 -4.23
N LYS A 116 -13.54 16.31 -3.43
CA LYS A 116 -14.32 17.46 -3.91
C LYS A 116 -13.47 18.58 -4.53
N ASN A 117 -12.24 18.76 -4.07
CA ASN A 117 -11.33 19.77 -4.61
C ASN A 117 -10.72 19.35 -5.96
N SER A 118 -10.58 18.04 -6.20
CA SER A 118 -10.10 17.49 -7.47
C SER A 118 -11.18 17.57 -8.57
N ASP A 119 -12.46 17.40 -8.22
CA ASP A 119 -13.58 17.47 -9.17
C ASP A 119 -13.93 18.90 -9.65
N ARG A 120 -13.33 19.93 -9.02
CA ARG A 120 -13.56 21.35 -9.34
C ARG A 120 -12.48 21.97 -10.24
N LYS A 121 -11.46 21.22 -10.64
CA LYS A 121 -10.41 21.62 -11.58
C LYS A 121 -10.65 20.99 -12.94
#